data_AF-A0A8X7V8C7-F1
#
_entry.id   AF-A0A8X7V8C7-F1
#
_cell.length_a   1.000
_cell.length_b   1.000
_cell.length_c   1.000
_cell.angle_alpha   90.00
_cell.angle_beta   90.00
_cell.angle_gamma   90.00
#
_symmetry.space_group_name_H-M   'P 1'
#
loop_
_entity.id
_entity.type
_entity.pdbx_description
1 polymer ?
#
loop_
_entity_poly.entity_id
_entity_poly.type
_entity_poly.pdbx_seq_one_letter_code
_entity_poly.pdbx_strand_id
1 'polypeptide(L)'
;MASVASSTTLISSSTRVSPAKSSLPSPSSVSFLPAISSPLRSGSALRSSLSSSSRRSFAVKAQADDLPLVGNKAPDFEAEAVFDQEFIKVKLSEYIGKKYVILFFYPLDFTFVCPTEITAFSDRYAEFEKLNTEVLGVSVDSVFSHLAWVQTDRQSGGLGDLNYPLVSDVTKSISKAFGVLIQDQGIALRGLFIIDKEGVIQHSTINNLGIGRSVDETMRTLQALQYIQENPDEVCPAGWQPGEKSMKPDPKLSKEYFSAI
;
A
#
# COMPACT_ATOMS: atom_id res chain seq x y z
N MET A 1 -42.06 -17.64 28.83
CA MET A 1 -42.43 -17.39 30.25
C MET A 1 -41.18 -17.59 31.11
N ALA A 2 -40.81 -16.56 31.88
CA ALA A 2 -39.79 -16.46 32.96
C ALA A 2 -38.34 -16.88 32.61
N SER A 3 -37.33 -16.00 32.47
CA SER A 3 -36.79 -14.91 33.31
C SER A 3 -36.27 -15.35 34.68
N VAL A 4 -34.94 -15.41 34.85
CA VAL A 4 -34.24 -14.95 36.07
C VAL A 4 -32.86 -14.39 35.69
N ALA A 5 -32.65 -13.12 36.02
CA ALA A 5 -31.39 -12.40 35.96
C ALA A 5 -30.65 -12.54 37.30
N SER A 6 -29.32 -12.40 37.29
CA SER A 6 -28.59 -11.94 38.49
C SER A 6 -27.35 -11.15 38.10
N SER A 7 -27.32 -9.89 38.54
CA SER A 7 -26.23 -8.91 38.42
C SER A 7 -25.39 -8.93 39.69
N THR A 8 -24.06 -8.76 39.64
CA THR A 8 -23.30 -8.08 40.71
C THR A 8 -21.93 -7.55 40.22
N THR A 9 -21.86 -6.23 40.05
CA THR A 9 -20.88 -5.24 40.55
C THR A 9 -19.36 -5.32 40.24
N LEU A 10 -18.92 -4.24 39.58
CA LEU A 10 -17.58 -3.66 39.45
C LEU A 10 -16.89 -3.32 40.79
N ILE A 11 -15.57 -3.47 40.84
CA ILE A 11 -14.69 -2.73 41.77
C ILE A 11 -13.52 -2.16 40.98
N SER A 12 -13.44 -0.82 40.98
CA SER A 12 -12.30 -0.03 40.49
C SER A 12 -11.35 0.26 41.64
N SER A 13 -10.04 0.31 41.39
CA SER A 13 -9.14 1.11 42.22
C SER A 13 -8.02 1.72 41.35
N SER A 14 -8.06 3.04 41.26
CA SER A 14 -6.98 3.89 40.74
C SER A 14 -6.05 4.29 41.88
N THR A 15 -4.75 4.25 41.65
CA THR A 15 -3.78 5.02 42.45
C THR A 15 -2.83 5.77 41.53
N ARG A 16 -2.87 7.09 41.69
CA ARG A 16 -2.11 8.12 40.98
C ARG A 16 -0.92 8.50 41.86
N VAL A 17 0.29 8.53 41.32
CA VAL A 17 1.45 9.17 41.97
C VAL A 17 2.10 10.12 40.97
N SER A 18 2.38 11.34 41.42
CA SER A 18 2.96 12.47 40.71
C SER A 18 4.34 12.84 41.30
N PRO A 19 5.14 13.71 40.64
CA PRO A 19 6.59 13.55 40.53
C PRO A 19 7.40 14.42 41.50
N ALA A 20 8.70 14.11 41.65
CA ALA A 20 9.68 14.92 42.37
C ALA A 20 10.73 15.55 41.43
N LYS A 21 11.03 16.83 41.67
CA LYS A 21 12.03 17.70 41.01
C LYS A 21 13.37 17.67 41.76
N SER A 22 14.48 17.91 41.06
CA SER A 22 15.72 18.53 41.57
C SER A 22 16.57 18.97 40.35
N SER A 23 16.72 20.27 40.06
CA SER A 23 17.63 21.31 40.60
C SER A 23 19.09 21.25 40.09
N LEU A 24 19.38 22.22 39.21
CA LEU A 24 20.63 22.91 38.81
C LEU A 24 21.78 22.96 39.86
N PRO A 25 23.08 23.19 39.49
CA PRO A 25 23.55 24.46 38.89
C PRO A 25 24.73 24.45 37.89
N SER A 26 24.84 25.57 37.17
CA SER A 26 25.99 26.09 36.41
C SER A 26 27.18 26.46 37.32
N PRO A 27 28.38 26.80 36.78
CA PRO A 27 28.65 28.24 36.60
C PRO A 27 29.64 28.65 35.46
N SER A 28 29.35 29.83 34.90
CA SER A 28 30.22 31.00 34.66
C SER A 28 31.46 31.01 33.73
N SER A 29 31.39 31.96 32.77
CA SER A 29 32.39 32.99 32.39
C SER A 29 33.68 32.53 31.68
N VAL A 30 34.33 33.27 30.75
CA VAL A 30 34.57 34.72 30.65
C VAL A 30 34.97 35.09 29.20
N SER A 31 34.85 36.39 28.92
CA SER A 31 35.17 37.23 27.74
C SER A 31 36.57 37.14 27.11
N PHE A 32 36.73 37.62 25.86
CA PHE A 32 37.49 38.86 25.48
C PHE A 32 37.63 39.03 23.94
N LEU A 33 37.30 40.22 23.46
CA LEU A 33 37.61 40.86 22.14
C LEU A 33 39.05 41.46 22.19
N PRO A 34 39.74 41.93 21.10
CA PRO A 34 39.22 42.89 20.10
C PRO A 34 39.84 42.91 18.66
N ALA A 35 39.46 43.98 17.95
CA ALA A 35 39.48 44.31 16.52
C ALA A 35 40.84 44.72 15.88
N ILE A 36 40.74 45.27 14.64
CA ILE A 36 41.67 46.06 13.79
C ILE A 36 41.96 45.29 12.47
N SER A 37 41.88 45.77 11.21
CA SER A 37 41.83 47.11 10.56
C SER A 37 41.36 46.98 9.11
N SER A 38 40.70 48.01 8.58
CA SER A 38 40.45 48.31 7.15
C SER A 38 41.74 48.71 6.40
N PRO A 39 41.77 48.75 5.04
CA PRO A 39 41.36 49.99 4.36
C PRO A 39 40.62 49.83 3.02
N LEU A 40 40.03 50.97 2.61
CA LEU A 40 39.31 51.22 1.37
C LEU A 40 40.13 50.97 0.09
N ARG A 41 39.46 50.52 -0.98
CA ARG A 41 39.81 50.94 -2.35
C ARG A 41 38.57 51.07 -3.25
N SER A 42 38.47 52.27 -3.82
CA SER A 42 37.54 52.72 -4.85
C SER A 42 37.68 51.93 -6.15
N GLY A 43 36.55 51.70 -6.84
CA GLY A 43 36.52 51.13 -8.19
C GLY A 43 35.10 50.91 -8.68
N SER A 44 34.53 51.91 -9.34
CA SER A 44 33.29 51.82 -10.11
C SER A 44 33.47 50.94 -11.35
N ALA A 45 32.63 49.93 -11.53
CA ALA A 45 32.32 49.38 -12.86
C ALA A 45 30.96 48.67 -12.85
N LEU A 46 30.02 49.25 -13.60
CA LEU A 46 28.76 48.65 -14.03
C LEU A 46 29.02 47.32 -14.74
N ARG A 47 28.48 46.22 -14.24
CA ARG A 47 28.22 45.00 -15.03
C ARG A 47 26.91 44.34 -14.58
N SER A 48 25.92 44.44 -15.48
CA SER A 48 24.78 43.54 -15.68
C SER A 48 24.42 42.60 -14.52
N SER A 49 23.31 42.90 -13.84
CA SER A 49 22.58 41.91 -13.05
C SER A 49 21.96 40.88 -14.00
N LEU A 50 22.76 39.89 -14.42
CA LEU A 50 22.20 38.62 -14.81
C LEU A 50 21.67 38.01 -13.52
N SER A 51 20.35 38.13 -13.33
CA SER A 51 19.59 37.34 -12.38
C SER A 51 19.93 35.88 -12.66
N SER A 52 20.90 35.34 -11.92
CA SER A 52 21.09 33.90 -11.86
C SER A 52 19.86 33.37 -11.15
N SER A 53 18.90 32.90 -11.95
CA SER A 53 17.87 32.01 -11.46
C SER A 53 18.60 30.77 -10.98
N SER A 54 19.05 30.82 -9.73
CA SER A 54 19.54 29.68 -8.97
C SER A 54 18.38 28.71 -8.98
N ARG A 55 18.43 27.75 -9.91
CA ARG A 55 17.59 26.56 -9.86
C ARG A 55 17.92 25.94 -8.52
N ARG A 56 17.04 26.14 -7.54
CA ARG A 56 17.12 25.44 -6.26
C ARG A 56 16.90 23.97 -6.58
N SER A 57 17.99 23.26 -6.83
CA SER A 57 17.99 21.81 -6.85
C SER A 57 17.71 21.37 -5.42
N PHE A 58 16.47 20.97 -5.16
CA PHE A 58 16.13 20.27 -3.94
C PHE A 58 16.75 18.88 -4.04
N ALA A 59 17.94 18.72 -3.44
CA ALA A 59 18.54 17.41 -3.23
C ALA A 59 18.04 16.89 -1.89
N VAL A 60 17.06 15.99 -1.93
CA VAL A 60 16.67 15.19 -0.77
C VAL A 60 17.48 13.90 -0.82
N LYS A 61 18.18 13.57 0.28
CA LYS A 61 18.81 12.25 0.45
C LYS A 61 17.72 11.29 0.94
N ALA A 62 17.14 10.51 0.05
CA ALA A 62 16.29 9.38 0.43
C ALA A 62 17.18 8.21 0.88
N GLN A 63 16.86 7.57 2.02
CA GLN A 63 17.48 6.30 2.39
C GLN A 63 16.81 5.14 1.63
N ALA A 64 17.46 3.97 1.56
CA ALA A 64 16.94 2.82 0.80
C ALA A 64 15.57 2.32 1.31
N ASP A 65 15.23 2.60 2.57
CA ASP A 65 13.92 2.30 3.17
C ASP A 65 12.82 3.34 2.82
N ASP A 66 13.17 4.43 2.10
CA ASP A 66 12.24 5.52 1.72
C ASP A 66 11.70 5.38 0.28
N LEU A 67 12.02 4.29 -0.44
CA LEU A 67 11.52 4.12 -1.79
C LEU A 67 10.01 3.82 -1.76
N PRO A 68 9.22 4.49 -2.62
CA PRO A 68 7.81 4.15 -2.75
C PRO A 68 7.66 2.71 -3.24
N LEU A 69 6.65 2.00 -2.76
CA LEU A 69 6.40 0.62 -3.21
C LEU A 69 6.11 0.57 -4.72
N VAL A 70 5.24 1.46 -5.20
CA VAL A 70 4.91 1.57 -6.64
C VAL A 70 6.15 2.01 -7.43
N GLY A 71 6.43 1.30 -8.52
CA GLY A 71 7.60 1.47 -9.37
C GLY A 71 8.82 0.64 -8.94
N ASN A 72 8.73 -0.09 -7.82
CA ASN A 72 9.82 -0.94 -7.32
C ASN A 72 9.39 -2.41 -7.20
N LYS A 73 10.38 -3.31 -7.09
CA LYS A 73 10.15 -4.74 -6.85
C LYS A 73 9.32 -4.93 -5.59
N ALA A 74 8.29 -5.78 -5.68
CA ALA A 74 7.47 -6.15 -4.53
C ALA A 74 8.32 -6.85 -3.45
N PRO A 75 8.11 -6.55 -2.16
CA PRO A 75 8.72 -7.31 -1.08
C PRO A 75 8.30 -8.79 -1.19
N ASP A 76 9.28 -9.68 -1.36
CA ASP A 76 9.02 -11.12 -1.46
C ASP A 76 8.58 -11.69 -0.11
N PHE A 77 7.76 -12.74 -0.14
CA PHE A 77 7.33 -13.48 1.04
C PHE A 77 7.13 -14.95 0.70
N GLU A 78 7.25 -15.80 1.71
CA GLU A 78 6.77 -17.19 1.71
C GLU A 78 5.87 -17.37 2.94
N ALA A 79 4.64 -17.83 2.74
CA ALA A 79 3.68 -18.01 3.82
C ALA A 79 2.73 -19.19 3.54
N GLU A 80 2.12 -19.69 4.61
CA GLU A 80 1.05 -20.68 4.50
C GLU A 80 -0.24 -20.00 4.04
N ALA A 81 -1.03 -20.72 3.25
CA ALA A 81 -2.30 -20.27 2.72
C ALA A 81 -3.33 -21.41 2.72
N VAL A 82 -4.61 -21.04 2.64
CA VAL A 82 -5.71 -21.97 2.37
C VAL A 82 -6.09 -21.86 0.90
N PHE A 83 -6.10 -22.98 0.20
CA PHE A 83 -6.63 -23.11 -1.16
C PHE A 83 -7.26 -24.49 -1.34
N ASP A 84 -8.43 -24.56 -1.97
CA ASP A 84 -9.20 -25.81 -2.10
C ASP A 84 -9.39 -26.56 -0.76
N GLN A 85 -9.59 -25.79 0.31
CA GLN A 85 -9.69 -26.27 1.71
C GLN A 85 -8.46 -27.02 2.24
N GLU A 86 -7.32 -26.96 1.54
CA GLU A 86 -6.04 -27.52 1.96
C GLU A 86 -5.05 -26.42 2.39
N PHE A 87 -4.08 -26.80 3.23
CA PHE A 87 -2.97 -25.93 3.59
C PHE A 87 -1.85 -26.07 2.55
N ILE A 88 -1.54 -24.96 1.89
CA ILE A 88 -0.47 -24.88 0.89
C ILE A 88 0.56 -23.83 1.32
N LYS A 89 1.70 -23.80 0.62
CA LYS A 89 2.66 -22.69 0.71
C LYS A 89 2.55 -21.83 -0.54
N VAL A 90 2.58 -20.52 -0.34
CA VAL A 90 2.62 -19.53 -1.41
C VAL A 90 3.88 -18.70 -1.25
N LYS A 91 4.63 -18.54 -2.34
CA LYS A 91 5.78 -17.65 -2.42
C LYS A 91 5.59 -16.66 -3.55
N LEU A 92 5.63 -15.35 -3.25
CA LEU A 92 5.32 -14.31 -4.25
C LEU A 92 6.26 -14.38 -5.47
N SER A 93 7.55 -14.62 -5.25
CA SER A 93 8.52 -14.73 -6.34
C SER A 93 8.28 -15.91 -7.29
N GLU A 94 7.45 -16.89 -6.95
CA GLU A 94 7.11 -18.00 -7.86
C GLU A 94 6.20 -17.58 -9.00
N TYR A 95 5.52 -16.44 -8.90
CA TYR A 95 4.70 -15.86 -9.96
C TYR A 95 5.50 -15.01 -10.95
N ILE A 96 6.70 -14.56 -10.58
CA ILE A 96 7.58 -13.74 -11.43
C ILE A 96 7.92 -14.52 -12.71
N GLY A 97 7.77 -13.85 -13.85
CA GLY A 97 7.95 -14.38 -15.19
C GLY A 97 6.78 -15.23 -15.69
N LYS A 98 5.76 -15.47 -14.87
CA LYS A 98 4.63 -16.36 -15.19
C LYS A 98 3.31 -15.62 -15.29
N LYS A 99 2.90 -14.93 -14.22
CA LYS A 99 1.59 -14.28 -14.09
C LYS A 99 1.74 -12.87 -13.53
N TYR A 100 0.75 -12.01 -13.80
CA TYR A 100 0.51 -10.83 -12.96
C TYR A 100 -0.07 -11.28 -11.62
N VAL A 101 0.03 -10.44 -10.58
CA VAL A 101 -0.54 -10.74 -9.27
C VAL A 101 -1.35 -9.55 -8.76
N ILE A 102 -2.60 -9.81 -8.39
CA ILE A 102 -3.42 -8.93 -7.56
C ILE A 102 -3.25 -9.38 -6.11
N LEU A 103 -2.43 -8.65 -5.34
CA LEU A 103 -2.22 -8.91 -3.92
C LEU A 103 -3.07 -7.93 -3.11
N PHE A 104 -4.05 -8.42 -2.36
CA PHE A 104 -4.92 -7.56 -1.57
C PHE A 104 -4.98 -7.99 -0.11
N PHE A 105 -4.87 -7.00 0.77
CA PHE A 105 -4.95 -7.16 2.21
C PHE A 105 -6.37 -6.86 2.69
N TYR A 106 -6.80 -7.55 3.74
CA TYR A 106 -8.00 -7.21 4.49
C TYR A 106 -7.73 -7.29 6.01
N PRO A 107 -8.51 -6.56 6.83
CA PRO A 107 -8.20 -6.43 8.24
C PRO A 107 -8.21 -7.73 9.04
N LEU A 108 -9.34 -8.45 9.02
CA LEU A 108 -9.61 -9.64 9.85
C LEU A 108 -10.68 -10.54 9.23
N ASP A 109 -10.56 -11.83 9.51
CA ASP A 109 -11.59 -12.85 9.31
C ASP A 109 -12.85 -12.58 10.14
N PHE A 110 -13.98 -13.14 9.72
CA PHE A 110 -15.28 -13.05 10.42
C PHE A 110 -15.74 -11.60 10.70
N THR A 111 -15.45 -10.69 9.78
CA THR A 111 -15.91 -9.29 9.81
C THR A 111 -16.92 -9.01 8.69
N PHE A 112 -17.26 -7.74 8.44
CA PHE A 112 -18.44 -7.38 7.63
C PHE A 112 -18.13 -7.04 6.16
N VAL A 113 -17.19 -6.13 5.90
CA VAL A 113 -16.84 -5.70 4.52
C VAL A 113 -15.86 -6.67 3.86
N CYS A 114 -15.01 -7.33 4.65
CA CYS A 114 -14.02 -8.27 4.14
C CYS A 114 -14.63 -9.44 3.33
N PRO A 115 -15.67 -10.15 3.80
CA PRO A 115 -16.23 -11.26 3.03
C PRO A 115 -16.79 -10.79 1.69
N THR A 116 -17.38 -9.58 1.61
CA THR A 116 -17.95 -9.07 0.35
C THR A 116 -16.86 -8.82 -0.70
N GLU A 117 -15.69 -8.31 -0.31
CA GLU A 117 -14.55 -8.14 -1.22
C GLU A 117 -13.97 -9.48 -1.65
N ILE A 118 -13.74 -10.39 -0.70
CA ILE A 118 -13.15 -11.71 -0.95
C ILE A 118 -14.01 -12.51 -1.93
N THR A 119 -15.33 -12.58 -1.68
CA THR A 119 -16.24 -13.29 -2.58
C THR A 119 -16.37 -12.61 -3.93
N ALA A 120 -16.37 -11.27 -3.99
CA ALA A 120 -16.47 -10.55 -5.27
C ALA A 120 -15.28 -10.81 -6.20
N PHE A 121 -14.05 -10.87 -5.66
CA PHE A 121 -12.89 -11.31 -6.44
C PHE A 121 -13.01 -12.80 -6.84
N SER A 122 -13.55 -13.65 -5.96
CA SER A 122 -13.64 -15.09 -6.21
C SER A 122 -14.61 -15.40 -7.33
N ASP A 123 -15.79 -14.78 -7.29
CA ASP A 123 -16.84 -14.96 -8.29
C ASP A 123 -16.40 -14.50 -9.69
N ARG A 124 -15.47 -13.54 -9.75
CA ARG A 124 -14.89 -13.00 -11.00
C ARG A 124 -13.48 -13.51 -11.29
N TYR A 125 -12.99 -14.50 -10.54
CA TYR A 125 -11.62 -15.00 -10.67
C TYR A 125 -11.29 -15.46 -12.10
N ALA A 126 -12.24 -16.11 -12.77
CA ALA A 126 -12.07 -16.56 -14.16
C ALA A 126 -11.78 -15.43 -15.16
N GLU A 127 -12.14 -14.18 -14.86
CA GLU A 127 -11.78 -13.02 -15.68
C GLU A 127 -10.29 -12.68 -15.51
N PHE A 128 -9.77 -12.73 -14.28
CA PHE A 128 -8.34 -12.51 -13.98
C PHE A 128 -7.48 -13.64 -14.54
N GLU A 129 -7.93 -14.88 -14.40
CA GLU A 129 -7.21 -16.05 -14.92
C GLU A 129 -7.03 -15.98 -16.45
N LYS A 130 -8.07 -15.57 -17.19
CA LYS A 130 -7.98 -15.34 -18.65
C LYS A 130 -6.97 -14.28 -19.04
N LEU A 131 -6.74 -13.30 -18.15
CA LEU A 131 -5.72 -12.27 -18.31
C LEU A 131 -4.37 -12.68 -17.71
N ASN A 132 -4.13 -13.98 -17.51
CA ASN A 132 -2.89 -14.53 -16.95
C ASN A 132 -2.50 -13.86 -15.62
N THR A 133 -3.49 -13.69 -14.74
CA THR A 133 -3.36 -12.98 -13.47
C THR A 133 -3.82 -13.86 -12.32
N GLU A 134 -3.03 -13.91 -11.26
CA GLU A 134 -3.37 -14.56 -10.00
C GLU A 134 -3.96 -13.55 -9.00
N VAL A 135 -4.84 -14.00 -8.12
CA VAL A 135 -5.35 -13.21 -7.00
C VAL A 135 -4.87 -13.82 -5.69
N LEU A 136 -4.39 -12.99 -4.75
CA LEU A 136 -3.96 -13.42 -3.43
C LEU A 136 -4.61 -12.52 -2.38
N GLY A 137 -5.45 -13.10 -1.52
CA GLY A 137 -6.00 -12.41 -0.35
C GLY A 137 -5.11 -12.63 0.87
N VAL A 138 -4.84 -11.58 1.66
CA VAL A 138 -3.96 -11.65 2.84
C VAL A 138 -4.62 -11.01 4.05
N SER A 139 -4.57 -11.65 5.21
CA SER A 139 -4.80 -10.99 6.50
C SER A 139 -3.81 -11.49 7.56
N VAL A 140 -3.90 -10.93 8.75
CA VAL A 140 -3.08 -11.33 9.90
C VAL A 140 -3.58 -12.58 10.62
N ASP A 141 -4.68 -13.17 10.14
CA ASP A 141 -5.29 -14.37 10.73
C ASP A 141 -4.51 -15.63 10.33
N SER A 142 -4.68 -16.70 11.12
CA SER A 142 -4.05 -17.99 10.83
C SER A 142 -4.78 -18.78 9.75
N VAL A 143 -4.10 -19.72 9.07
CA VAL A 143 -4.73 -20.65 8.12
C VAL A 143 -5.91 -21.44 8.71
N PHE A 144 -5.92 -21.70 10.02
CA PHE A 144 -7.05 -22.36 10.68
C PHE A 144 -8.31 -21.49 10.72
N SER A 145 -8.13 -20.18 10.93
CA SER A 145 -9.23 -19.21 10.87
C SER A 145 -9.75 -19.10 9.45
N HIS A 146 -8.85 -18.98 8.46
CA HIS A 146 -9.21 -18.96 7.04
C HIS A 146 -10.02 -20.20 6.64
N LEU A 147 -9.56 -21.40 7.02
CA LEU A 147 -10.26 -22.65 6.70
C LEU A 147 -11.65 -22.71 7.33
N ALA A 148 -11.77 -22.33 8.61
CA ALA A 148 -13.06 -22.26 9.28
C ALA A 148 -14.02 -21.27 8.60
N TRP A 149 -13.49 -20.15 8.08
CA TRP A 149 -14.30 -19.12 7.42
C TRP A 149 -14.71 -19.52 5.99
N VAL A 150 -13.83 -20.21 5.26
CA VAL A 150 -14.14 -20.88 3.97
C VAL A 150 -15.24 -21.92 4.15
N GLN A 151 -15.19 -22.71 5.22
CA GLN A 151 -16.21 -23.72 5.55
C GLN A 151 -17.53 -23.12 6.06
N THR A 152 -17.58 -21.82 6.32
CA THR A 152 -18.81 -21.14 6.72
C THR A 152 -19.58 -20.68 5.48
N ASP A 153 -20.90 -20.93 5.44
CA ASP A 153 -21.76 -20.50 4.34
C ASP A 153 -21.79 -18.98 4.19
N ARG A 154 -21.83 -18.49 2.93
CA ARG A 154 -21.93 -17.05 2.62
C ARG A 154 -23.17 -16.40 3.26
N GLN A 155 -24.29 -17.12 3.36
CA GLN A 155 -25.51 -16.62 4.00
C GLN A 155 -25.34 -16.38 5.51
N SER A 156 -24.38 -17.06 6.13
CA SER A 156 -24.01 -16.93 7.53
C SER A 156 -22.84 -15.96 7.75
N GLY A 157 -22.45 -15.20 6.71
CA GLY A 157 -21.30 -14.29 6.75
C GLY A 157 -19.95 -14.97 6.52
N GLY A 158 -19.96 -16.22 6.04
CA GLY A 158 -18.76 -16.94 5.62
C GLY A 158 -18.34 -16.65 4.18
N LEU A 159 -17.36 -17.40 3.68
CA LEU A 159 -16.82 -17.21 2.33
C LEU A 159 -17.34 -18.25 1.34
N GLY A 160 -17.66 -19.46 1.80
CA GLY A 160 -17.78 -20.64 0.94
C GLY A 160 -16.47 -20.93 0.20
N ASP A 161 -16.54 -21.79 -0.82
CA ASP A 161 -15.37 -22.11 -1.63
C ASP A 161 -14.82 -20.86 -2.36
N LEU A 162 -13.49 -20.79 -2.43
CA LEU A 162 -12.75 -19.71 -3.09
C LEU A 162 -11.93 -20.23 -4.25
N ASN A 163 -11.84 -19.41 -5.30
CA ASN A 163 -11.09 -19.73 -6.51
C ASN A 163 -9.62 -19.30 -6.46
N TYR A 164 -9.13 -18.81 -5.32
CA TYR A 164 -7.75 -18.36 -5.14
C TYR A 164 -7.28 -18.51 -3.68
N PRO A 165 -5.96 -18.47 -3.42
CA PRO A 165 -5.41 -18.66 -2.07
C PRO A 165 -5.69 -17.51 -1.09
N LEU A 166 -6.03 -17.86 0.15
CA LEU A 166 -6.00 -16.96 1.32
C LEU A 166 -4.72 -17.17 2.12
N VAL A 167 -3.82 -16.20 2.08
CA VAL A 167 -2.50 -16.20 2.71
C VAL A 167 -2.59 -15.67 4.15
N SER A 168 -2.01 -16.44 5.08
CA SER A 168 -1.95 -16.09 6.50
C SER A 168 -0.65 -15.34 6.84
N ASP A 169 -0.76 -14.06 7.20
CA ASP A 169 0.32 -13.21 7.70
C ASP A 169 0.32 -13.13 9.23
N VAL A 170 0.33 -14.28 9.90
CA VAL A 170 0.25 -14.37 11.37
C VAL A 170 1.35 -13.58 12.11
N THR A 171 2.52 -13.42 11.48
CA THR A 171 3.66 -12.66 12.03
C THR A 171 3.57 -11.16 11.72
N LYS A 172 2.64 -10.76 10.85
CA LYS A 172 2.39 -9.39 10.38
C LYS A 172 3.53 -8.80 9.55
N SER A 173 4.51 -9.62 9.16
CA SER A 173 5.67 -9.17 8.41
C SER A 173 5.31 -8.75 6.99
N ILE A 174 4.34 -9.42 6.36
CA ILE A 174 3.93 -9.12 4.99
C ILE A 174 3.20 -7.78 4.98
N SER A 175 2.21 -7.61 5.85
CA SER A 175 1.44 -6.38 6.03
C SER A 175 2.34 -5.18 6.36
N LYS A 176 3.39 -5.41 7.17
CA LYS A 176 4.40 -4.40 7.49
C LYS A 176 5.26 -4.04 6.27
N ALA A 177 5.74 -5.03 5.52
CA ALA A 177 6.57 -4.81 4.34
C ALA A 177 5.82 -4.07 3.22
N PHE A 178 4.52 -4.30 3.09
CA PHE A 178 3.64 -3.57 2.16
C PHE A 178 3.11 -2.25 2.75
N GLY A 179 3.53 -1.85 3.95
CA GLY A 179 3.17 -0.55 4.54
C GLY A 179 1.69 -0.40 4.88
N VAL A 180 0.94 -1.50 5.02
CA VAL A 180 -0.52 -1.50 5.27
C VAL A 180 -0.88 -1.88 6.70
N LEU A 181 0.08 -2.31 7.52
CA LEU A 181 -0.14 -2.66 8.92
C LEU A 181 -0.41 -1.43 9.80
N ILE A 182 -1.58 -1.38 10.43
CA ILE A 182 -1.89 -0.43 11.50
C ILE A 182 -1.23 -0.95 12.79
N GLN A 183 -0.05 -0.41 13.13
CA GLN A 183 0.78 -0.91 14.25
C GLN A 183 0.00 -1.03 15.57
N ASP A 184 -0.79 -0.02 15.90
CA ASP A 184 -1.51 0.05 17.18
C ASP A 184 -2.67 -0.96 17.30
N GLN A 185 -3.20 -1.44 16.16
CA GLN A 185 -4.31 -2.39 16.12
C GLN A 185 -3.85 -3.80 15.70
N GLY A 186 -2.68 -3.90 15.08
CA GLY A 186 -2.12 -5.16 14.62
C GLY A 186 -2.91 -5.82 13.48
N ILE A 187 -3.59 -5.02 12.64
CA ILE A 187 -4.38 -5.45 11.48
C ILE A 187 -3.97 -4.65 10.23
N ALA A 188 -4.22 -5.19 9.04
CA ALA A 188 -3.95 -4.48 7.80
C ALA A 188 -5.09 -3.52 7.41
N LEU A 189 -4.74 -2.40 6.77
CA LEU A 189 -5.65 -1.60 5.97
C LEU A 189 -6.12 -2.40 4.74
N ARG A 190 -7.12 -1.87 4.03
CA ARG A 190 -7.58 -2.44 2.74
C ARG A 190 -6.66 -2.04 1.60
N GLY A 191 -5.40 -2.47 1.68
CA GLY A 191 -4.40 -2.28 0.63
C GLY A 191 -4.57 -3.29 -0.49
N LEU A 192 -4.44 -2.85 -1.74
CA LEU A 192 -4.41 -3.69 -2.93
C LEU A 192 -3.25 -3.25 -3.79
N PHE A 193 -2.50 -4.21 -4.32
CA PHE A 193 -1.34 -3.99 -5.16
C PHE A 193 -1.47 -4.81 -6.44
N ILE A 194 -1.22 -4.18 -7.59
CA ILE A 194 -1.09 -4.87 -8.88
C ILE A 194 0.40 -5.01 -9.16
N ILE A 195 0.86 -6.24 -9.30
CA ILE A 195 2.26 -6.60 -9.49
C ILE A 195 2.41 -7.21 -10.88
N ASP A 196 3.36 -6.72 -11.66
CA ASP A 196 3.61 -7.23 -13.01
C ASP A 196 4.43 -8.53 -13.02
N LYS A 197 4.64 -9.07 -14.23
CA LYS A 197 5.40 -10.30 -14.44
C LYS A 197 6.87 -10.15 -14.05
N GLU A 198 7.41 -8.94 -14.01
CA GLU A 198 8.78 -8.66 -13.57
C GLU A 198 8.88 -8.56 -12.04
N GLY A 199 7.74 -8.64 -11.34
CA GLY A 199 7.62 -8.54 -9.90
C GLY A 199 7.65 -7.10 -9.40
N VAL A 200 7.35 -6.11 -10.25
CA VAL A 200 7.30 -4.69 -9.91
C VAL A 200 5.87 -4.30 -9.56
N ILE A 201 5.69 -3.55 -8.48
CA ILE A 201 4.38 -3.01 -8.09
C ILE A 201 4.06 -1.85 -9.03
N GLN A 202 2.97 -1.97 -9.78
CA GLN A 202 2.55 -0.97 -10.77
C GLN A 202 1.43 -0.07 -10.27
N HIS A 203 0.64 -0.56 -9.31
CA HIS A 203 -0.51 0.15 -8.77
C HIS A 203 -0.69 -0.13 -7.28
N SER A 204 -1.26 0.85 -6.57
CA SER A 204 -1.72 0.67 -5.20
C SER A 204 -3.04 1.40 -4.95
N THR A 205 -3.98 0.71 -4.32
CA THR A 205 -5.19 1.29 -3.73
C THR A 205 -5.18 0.98 -2.23
N ILE A 206 -5.26 2.00 -1.37
CA ILE A 206 -5.31 1.81 0.09
C ILE A 206 -6.54 2.50 0.64
N ASN A 207 -7.56 1.71 0.97
CA ASN A 207 -8.77 2.20 1.60
C ASN A 207 -8.68 2.10 3.13
N ASN A 208 -9.34 3.03 3.82
CA ASN A 208 -9.60 2.88 5.25
C ASN A 208 -10.61 1.73 5.51
N LEU A 209 -10.67 1.25 6.75
CA LEU A 209 -11.34 -0.01 7.13
C LEU A 209 -12.82 -0.10 6.71
N GLY A 210 -13.53 1.02 6.64
CA GLY A 210 -14.97 1.07 6.34
C GLY A 210 -15.32 1.19 4.85
N ILE A 211 -14.34 1.29 3.95
CA ILE A 211 -14.59 1.58 2.52
C ILE A 211 -14.15 0.38 1.67
N GLY A 212 -15.10 -0.38 1.16
CA GLY A 212 -14.83 -1.49 0.23
C GLY A 212 -14.19 -1.03 -1.08
N ARG A 213 -13.40 -1.89 -1.70
CA ARG A 213 -12.75 -1.68 -3.00
C ARG A 213 -13.67 -2.07 -4.16
N SER A 214 -13.26 -1.68 -5.36
CA SER A 214 -13.93 -2.02 -6.62
C SER A 214 -13.13 -3.06 -7.40
N VAL A 215 -13.78 -4.19 -7.70
CA VAL A 215 -13.22 -5.22 -8.58
C VAL A 215 -13.14 -4.70 -10.02
N ASP A 216 -14.11 -3.88 -10.45
CA ASP A 216 -14.11 -3.25 -11.78
C ASP A 216 -12.91 -2.33 -11.99
N GLU A 217 -12.59 -1.50 -11.00
CA GLU A 217 -11.45 -0.57 -11.12
C GLU A 217 -10.11 -1.33 -11.08
N THR A 218 -10.07 -2.43 -10.32
CA THR A 218 -8.90 -3.33 -10.31
C THR A 218 -8.71 -3.96 -11.69
N MET A 219 -9.79 -4.45 -12.31
CA MET A 219 -9.77 -5.02 -13.66
C MET A 219 -9.36 -3.98 -14.70
N ARG A 220 -9.94 -2.77 -14.66
CA ARG A 220 -9.62 -1.68 -15.59
C ARG A 220 -8.14 -1.30 -15.52
N THR A 221 -7.59 -1.17 -14.31
CA THR A 221 -6.18 -0.81 -14.10
C THR A 221 -5.24 -1.93 -14.53
N LEU A 222 -5.58 -3.19 -14.26
CA LEU A 222 -4.83 -4.35 -14.75
C LEU A 222 -4.79 -4.38 -16.29
N GLN A 223 -5.93 -4.19 -16.95
CA GLN A 223 -6.01 -4.17 -18.41
C GLN A 223 -5.21 -3.01 -19.01
N ALA A 224 -5.25 -1.83 -18.37
CA ALA A 224 -4.44 -0.68 -18.78
C ALA A 224 -2.95 -0.97 -18.67
N LEU A 225 -2.52 -1.60 -17.57
CA LEU A 225 -1.13 -2.04 -17.37
C LEU A 225 -0.71 -3.03 -18.47
N GLN A 226 -1.52 -4.05 -18.74
CA GLN A 226 -1.23 -5.03 -19.78
C GLN A 226 -1.11 -4.39 -21.16
N TYR A 227 -2.04 -3.48 -21.48
CA TYR A 227 -2.03 -2.74 -22.75
C TYR A 227 -0.72 -1.96 -22.96
N ILE A 228 -0.28 -1.17 -21.97
CA ILE A 228 0.97 -0.38 -22.12
C ILE A 228 2.23 -1.26 -22.13
N GLN A 229 2.21 -2.43 -21.50
CA GLN A 229 3.32 -3.38 -21.56
C GLN A 229 3.39 -4.10 -22.91
N GLU A 230 2.24 -4.39 -23.54
CA GLU A 230 2.14 -4.95 -24.89
C GLU A 230 2.36 -3.89 -25.98
N ASN A 231 2.14 -2.62 -25.66
CA ASN A 231 2.35 -1.46 -26.54
C ASN A 231 3.27 -0.42 -25.87
N PRO A 232 4.60 -0.66 -25.80
CA PRO A 232 5.53 0.17 -25.02
C PRO A 232 5.63 1.64 -25.44
N ASP A 233 5.18 1.98 -26.66
CA ASP A 233 5.16 3.34 -27.19
C ASP A 233 3.85 4.10 -26.87
N GLU A 234 2.91 3.49 -26.14
CA GLU A 234 1.59 4.05 -25.82
C GLU A 234 1.40 4.22 -24.30
N VAL A 235 0.53 5.14 -23.92
CA VAL A 235 0.03 5.30 -22.54
C VAL A 235 -1.49 5.42 -22.53
N CYS A 236 -2.10 4.99 -21.42
CA CYS A 236 -3.54 5.04 -21.21
C CYS A 236 -3.98 6.38 -20.59
N PRO A 237 -4.91 7.13 -21.20
CA PRO A 237 -5.50 8.34 -20.63
C PRO A 237 -6.35 8.09 -19.37
N ALA A 238 -6.83 9.17 -18.76
CA ALA A 238 -7.72 9.09 -17.60
C ALA A 238 -9.03 8.38 -17.96
N GLY A 239 -9.44 7.42 -17.13
CA GLY A 239 -10.67 6.65 -17.34
C GLY A 239 -10.59 5.59 -18.43
N TRP A 240 -9.42 5.39 -19.06
CA TRP A 240 -9.25 4.47 -20.19
C TRP A 240 -9.81 3.07 -19.91
N GLN A 241 -10.52 2.54 -20.90
CA GLN A 241 -11.00 1.16 -20.96
C GLN A 241 -10.56 0.48 -22.27
N PRO A 242 -10.53 -0.88 -22.32
CA PRO A 242 -10.22 -1.60 -23.55
C PRO A 242 -11.10 -1.16 -24.73
N GLY A 243 -10.46 -0.83 -25.85
CA GLY A 243 -11.11 -0.33 -27.07
C GLY A 243 -11.11 1.21 -27.19
N GLU A 244 -10.80 1.94 -26.12
CA GLU A 244 -10.64 3.39 -26.17
C GLU A 244 -9.26 3.81 -26.68
N LYS A 245 -9.17 5.03 -27.22
CA LYS A 245 -7.92 5.58 -27.76
C LYS A 245 -6.88 5.77 -26.66
N SER A 246 -5.67 5.27 -26.92
CA SER A 246 -4.45 5.55 -26.17
C SER A 246 -3.70 6.76 -26.78
N MET A 247 -2.56 7.13 -26.18
CA MET A 247 -1.70 8.18 -26.72
C MET A 247 -0.23 7.81 -26.66
N LYS A 248 0.55 8.27 -27.64
CA LYS A 248 2.01 8.18 -27.60
C LYS A 248 2.58 9.28 -26.71
N PRO A 249 3.44 8.96 -25.73
CA PRO A 249 4.02 9.93 -24.80
C PRO A 249 5.15 10.76 -25.44
N ASP A 250 4.90 11.34 -26.61
CA ASP A 250 5.80 12.28 -27.31
C ASP A 250 5.10 13.63 -27.55
N PRO A 251 5.76 14.79 -27.34
CA PRO A 251 5.13 16.10 -27.48
C PRO A 251 4.56 16.42 -28.87
N LYS A 252 5.04 15.76 -29.94
CA LYS A 252 4.51 15.93 -31.29
C LYS A 252 3.46 14.87 -31.60
N LEU A 253 3.71 13.61 -31.28
CA LEU A 253 2.80 12.50 -31.60
C LEU A 253 1.51 12.54 -30.76
N SER A 254 1.58 12.98 -29.51
CA SER A 254 0.40 13.11 -28.63
C SER A 254 -0.66 14.08 -29.17
N LYS A 255 -0.31 14.99 -30.09
CA LYS A 255 -1.26 15.90 -30.74
C LYS A 255 -2.32 15.17 -31.56
N GLU A 256 -2.01 13.98 -32.07
CA GLU A 256 -3.00 13.14 -32.76
C GLU A 256 -4.16 12.80 -31.83
N TYR A 257 -3.87 12.37 -30.61
CA TYR A 257 -4.89 12.11 -29.59
C TYR A 257 -5.67 13.39 -29.24
N PHE A 258 -4.97 14.49 -28.93
CA PHE A 258 -5.62 15.75 -28.54
C PHE A 258 -6.45 16.40 -29.65
N SER A 259 -6.23 16.05 -30.92
CA SER A 259 -7.05 16.53 -32.04
C SER A 259 -8.37 15.78 -32.20
N ALA A 260 -8.50 14.61 -31.57
CA ALA A 260 -9.62 13.71 -31.72
C ALA A 260 -10.57 13.67 -30.52
N ILE A 261 -10.27 14.44 -29.47
CA ILE A 261 -11.12 14.67 -28.28
C ILE A 261 -11.64 16.11 -28.28
#